data_AF-A0A8D2CTZ8-F1
#
_entry.id   AF-A0A8D2CTZ8-F1
#
_cell.length_a   1.000
_cell.length_b   1.000
_cell.length_c   1.000
_cell.angle_alpha   90.00
_cell.angle_beta   90.00
_cell.angle_gamma   90.00
#
_symmetry.space_group_name_H-M   'P 1'
#
loop_
_entity.id
_entity.type
_entity.pdbx_description
1 polymer ?
#
loop_
_entity_poly.entity_id
_entity_poly.type
_entity_poly.pdbx_seq_one_letter_code
_entity_poly.pdbx_strand_id
1 'polypeptide(L)'
;MESMLTLATDEPVRKNTVRKYKIICIVSTVLNLSISSFVTNVKNVSLHLNLFVLLFKYEILKSCRRKCFDSSFRGKWGCRCDEGCRDRNDCCWDFTSVCVDSTQIWSCSSFRCGEGRQVTSLCSCAEDCTQKQDCCANYKSICQGTTPWVKENCTTAEQTQCPEGFDLPPVILFSMDGNNFLISQQYFVAETCGIHSKYMRAVYPTKTFPNHYSIVTGLYPESHGIIDNNMYDVQLNKNFSLSSKEKNNPAWWKGQPIWLTAMYQGLKAATYFWPGSDVAINGSFPTIYKNYDGKISYEERVSTLLKWLDLPKAERPSLYTIYVEEPDSAGHDEGPVSGRLIKALQLVDSTFGLLMEGLKQRNLHNCVNIILLADHGMDQTSCGKVEYMTDYFPQINFYMYEGPAPRIRTRNIPEDFFSFNSEEIVEKLSVSIVSLIYLN
;
A
#
# COMPACT_ATOMS: atom_id res chain seq x y z
N MET A 1 -22.28 -42.19 50.35
CA MET A 1 -22.93 -42.28 49.02
C MET A 1 -22.04 -41.49 48.07
N GLU A 2 -20.79 -41.86 47.80
CA GLU A 2 -20.31 -43.14 47.23
C GLU A 2 -21.20 -43.66 46.10
N SER A 3 -20.72 -43.44 44.88
CA SER A 3 -20.88 -44.32 43.73
C SER A 3 -19.61 -44.17 42.89
N MET A 4 -18.62 -45.02 43.20
CA MET A 4 -17.68 -45.55 42.24
C MET A 4 -18.41 -46.52 41.30
N LEU A 5 -17.94 -46.64 40.05
CA LEU A 5 -17.53 -47.89 39.38
C LEU A 5 -17.09 -47.49 37.94
N THR A 6 -15.79 -47.49 37.60
CA THR A 6 -15.03 -48.61 36.96
C THR A 6 -15.59 -49.04 35.60
N LEU A 7 -14.87 -49.37 34.54
CA LEU A 7 -13.52 -49.89 34.32
C LEU A 7 -13.32 -49.93 32.78
N ALA A 8 -12.12 -49.71 32.25
CA ALA A 8 -11.53 -50.57 31.21
C ALA A 8 -10.08 -50.15 30.92
N THR A 9 -9.22 -51.16 31.01
CA THR A 9 -7.78 -51.21 30.87
C THR A 9 -7.32 -51.31 29.41
N ASP A 10 -6.10 -50.85 29.18
CA ASP A 10 -5.10 -51.29 28.19
C ASP A 10 -5.50 -51.44 26.71
N GLU A 11 -4.99 -50.52 25.89
CA GLU A 11 -4.47 -50.85 24.56
C GLU A 11 -3.07 -50.24 24.33
N PRO A 12 -2.17 -50.93 23.59
CA PRO A 12 -0.73 -50.79 23.72
C PRO A 12 -0.13 -49.63 22.90
N VAL A 13 0.78 -48.89 23.54
CA VAL A 13 1.66 -47.92 22.86
C VAL A 13 2.52 -48.64 21.83
N ARG A 14 2.31 -48.30 20.56
CA ARG A 14 3.04 -48.84 19.40
C ARG A 14 4.55 -48.70 19.58
N LYS A 15 5.28 -49.81 19.32
CA LYS A 15 6.73 -50.03 19.40
C LYS A 15 7.66 -49.02 18.66
N ASN A 16 7.15 -47.95 18.05
CA ASN A 16 7.95 -46.96 17.33
C ASN A 16 8.30 -45.70 18.13
N THR A 17 7.70 -45.49 19.30
CA THR A 17 7.95 -44.28 20.11
C THR A 17 9.13 -44.44 21.09
N VAL A 18 9.50 -45.66 21.46
CA VAL A 18 10.65 -45.94 22.36
C VAL A 18 12.00 -45.95 21.62
N ARG A 19 11.99 -46.09 20.28
CA ARG A 19 13.22 -46.09 19.46
C ARG A 19 13.76 -44.68 19.16
N LYS A 20 12.90 -43.65 19.16
CA LYS A 20 13.31 -42.25 18.95
C LYS A 20 13.94 -41.61 20.19
N TYR A 21 13.48 -41.95 21.40
CA TYR A 21 14.06 -41.41 22.64
C TYR A 21 15.41 -42.04 23.05
N LYS A 22 15.75 -43.25 22.55
CA LYS A 22 17.09 -43.84 22.75
C LYS A 22 18.17 -43.29 21.80
N ILE A 23 17.80 -42.72 20.65
CA ILE A 23 18.76 -42.11 19.70
C ILE A 23 19.15 -40.70 20.17
N ILE A 24 18.24 -39.96 20.78
CA ILE A 24 18.48 -38.58 21.24
C ILE A 24 19.43 -38.53 22.45
N CYS A 25 19.43 -39.53 23.34
CA CYS A 25 20.38 -39.58 24.45
C CYS A 25 21.79 -40.05 24.08
N ILE A 26 21.98 -40.81 22.99
CA ILE A 26 23.33 -41.27 22.56
C ILE A 26 24.05 -40.19 21.75
N VAL A 27 23.32 -39.36 20.99
CA VAL A 27 23.91 -38.26 20.21
C VAL A 27 24.44 -37.15 21.13
N SER A 28 23.82 -36.90 22.29
CA SER A 28 24.31 -35.91 23.26
C SER A 28 25.56 -36.34 24.05
N THR A 29 25.83 -37.64 24.20
CA THR A 29 27.05 -38.14 24.86
C THR A 29 28.23 -38.28 23.90
N VAL A 30 27.98 -38.51 22.60
CA VAL A 30 29.05 -38.54 21.58
C VAL A 30 29.53 -37.14 21.19
N LEU A 31 28.67 -36.11 21.29
CA LEU A 31 29.06 -34.72 21.00
C LEU A 31 29.91 -34.07 22.11
N ASN A 32 29.95 -34.66 23.32
CA ASN A 32 30.74 -34.15 24.44
C ASN A 32 32.11 -34.85 24.62
N LEU A 33 32.43 -35.89 23.84
CA LEU A 33 33.73 -36.57 23.87
C LEU A 33 34.68 -36.16 22.73
N SER A 34 34.27 -35.28 21.83
CA SER A 34 35.13 -34.67 20.80
C SER A 34 35.74 -33.32 21.21
N ILE A 35 35.45 -32.83 22.43
CA ILE A 35 35.96 -31.54 22.94
C ILE A 35 37.33 -31.68 23.65
N SER A 36 37.81 -32.90 23.93
CA SER A 36 39.12 -33.11 24.60
C SER A 36 40.33 -33.30 23.66
N SER A 37 40.19 -33.02 22.36
CA SER A 37 41.34 -33.00 21.42
C SER A 37 41.61 -31.62 20.80
N PHE A 38 40.99 -30.56 21.33
CA PHE A 38 41.10 -29.19 20.82
C PHE A 38 42.12 -28.32 21.58
N VAL A 39 43.20 -28.91 22.10
CA VAL A 39 44.32 -28.14 22.73
C VAL A 39 45.62 -28.18 21.93
N THR A 40 45.66 -28.84 20.78
CA THR A 40 46.83 -28.82 19.88
C THR A 40 46.47 -28.39 18.47
N ASN A 41 45.96 -27.16 18.29
CA ASN A 41 46.04 -26.49 16.98
C ASN A 41 45.75 -24.98 16.97
N VAL A 42 46.44 -24.21 17.82
CA VAL A 42 46.41 -22.73 17.77
C VAL A 42 46.97 -22.17 16.44
N LYS A 43 47.68 -22.98 15.64
CA LYS A 43 48.14 -22.60 14.29
C LYS A 43 47.06 -22.73 13.19
N ASN A 44 46.03 -23.57 13.37
CA ASN A 44 44.98 -23.76 12.35
C ASN A 44 43.81 -22.78 12.46
N VAL A 45 43.57 -22.18 13.63
CA VAL A 45 42.54 -21.13 13.79
C VAL A 45 42.96 -19.85 13.06
N SER A 46 44.25 -19.50 13.08
CA SER A 46 44.80 -18.39 12.29
C SER A 46 44.74 -18.67 10.78
N LEU A 47 44.94 -19.93 10.35
CA LEU A 47 44.83 -20.32 8.95
C LEU A 47 43.38 -20.29 8.44
N HIS A 48 42.41 -20.73 9.25
CA HIS A 48 40.99 -20.66 8.91
C HIS A 48 40.45 -19.22 8.91
N LEU A 49 40.89 -18.36 9.83
CA LEU A 49 40.52 -16.94 9.81
C LEU A 49 41.13 -16.23 8.60
N ASN A 50 42.39 -16.53 8.25
CA ASN A 50 43.02 -16.02 7.04
C ASN A 50 42.37 -16.58 5.76
N LEU A 51 41.94 -17.84 5.75
CA LEU A 51 41.22 -18.45 4.62
C LEU A 51 39.81 -17.85 4.46
N PHE A 52 39.13 -17.52 5.57
CA PHE A 52 37.83 -16.84 5.54
C PHE A 52 37.96 -15.39 5.07
N VAL A 53 39.00 -14.67 5.50
CA VAL A 53 39.36 -13.32 5.00
C VAL A 53 39.79 -13.37 3.52
N LEU A 54 40.50 -14.42 3.11
CA LEU A 54 40.86 -14.66 1.71
C LEU A 54 39.61 -14.97 0.86
N LEU A 55 38.68 -15.80 1.33
CA LEU A 55 37.41 -16.09 0.66
C LEU A 55 36.51 -14.86 0.54
N PHE A 56 36.44 -14.02 1.58
CA PHE A 56 35.72 -12.74 1.53
C PHE A 56 36.39 -11.74 0.56
N LYS A 57 37.72 -11.68 0.50
CA LYS A 57 38.44 -10.92 -0.55
C LYS A 57 38.26 -11.54 -1.94
N TYR A 58 38.07 -12.85 -2.04
CA TYR A 58 37.91 -13.61 -3.28
C TYR A 58 36.54 -13.40 -3.95
N GLU A 59 35.49 -13.18 -3.16
CA GLU A 59 34.15 -12.79 -3.62
C GLU A 59 34.13 -11.38 -4.23
N ILE A 60 34.84 -10.41 -3.60
CA ILE A 60 34.91 -9.02 -4.07
C ILE A 60 35.56 -8.90 -5.47
N LEU A 61 36.42 -9.85 -5.86
CA LEU A 61 37.10 -9.87 -7.17
C LEU A 61 36.25 -10.45 -8.33
N LYS A 62 35.04 -10.94 -8.06
CA LYS A 62 34.13 -11.54 -9.06
C LYS A 62 32.84 -10.77 -9.30
N SER A 63 32.68 -9.61 -8.65
CA SER A 63 31.40 -8.91 -8.54
C SER A 63 31.43 -7.58 -9.27
N CYS A 64 30.29 -7.17 -9.80
CA CYS A 64 30.10 -5.82 -10.34
C CYS A 64 29.88 -4.74 -9.26
N ARG A 65 29.92 -5.10 -7.97
CA ARG A 65 29.72 -4.16 -6.88
C ARG A 65 30.73 -3.01 -6.94
N ARG A 66 30.23 -1.77 -6.96
CA ARG A 66 31.00 -0.52 -7.13
C ARG A 66 31.77 -0.42 -8.46
N LYS A 67 31.46 -1.29 -9.43
CA LYS A 67 32.08 -1.38 -10.76
C LYS A 67 31.07 -1.38 -11.89
N CYS A 68 29.80 -1.09 -11.58
CA CYS A 68 28.72 -1.00 -12.55
C CYS A 68 29.03 0.05 -13.62
N PHE A 69 28.89 -0.38 -14.88
CA PHE A 69 29.10 0.38 -16.11
C PHE A 69 30.54 0.92 -16.31
N ASP A 70 31.50 0.40 -15.53
CA ASP A 70 32.91 0.70 -15.72
C ASP A 70 33.49 -0.17 -16.85
N SER A 71 33.61 0.40 -18.05
CA SER A 71 34.18 -0.27 -19.23
C SER A 71 35.66 -0.61 -19.10
N SER A 72 36.36 -0.02 -18.13
CA SER A 72 37.75 -0.35 -17.81
C SER A 72 37.87 -1.54 -16.87
N PHE A 73 36.81 -1.86 -16.12
CA PHE A 73 36.83 -2.95 -15.15
C PHE A 73 36.96 -4.31 -15.83
N ARG A 74 37.83 -5.16 -15.28
CA ARG A 74 37.96 -6.56 -15.65
C ARG A 74 37.83 -7.38 -14.37
N GLY A 75 36.73 -8.12 -14.28
CA GLY A 75 36.54 -9.09 -13.22
C GLY A 75 37.31 -10.37 -13.49
N LYS A 76 37.20 -11.31 -12.56
CA LYS A 76 37.84 -12.62 -12.68
C LYS A 76 37.31 -13.40 -13.90
N TRP A 77 38.22 -14.12 -14.58
CA TRP A 77 37.94 -14.82 -15.85
C TRP A 77 37.57 -13.89 -17.02
N GLY A 78 37.88 -12.59 -16.90
CA GLY A 78 37.59 -11.61 -17.95
C GLY A 78 36.17 -11.08 -17.93
N CYS A 79 35.37 -11.40 -16.91
CA CYS A 79 34.00 -10.91 -16.83
C CYS A 79 33.94 -9.38 -16.77
N ARG A 80 32.84 -8.83 -17.28
CA ARG A 80 32.64 -7.39 -17.49
C ARG A 80 31.41 -6.90 -16.74
N CYS A 81 31.40 -5.59 -16.50
CA CYS A 81 30.29 -4.89 -15.86
C CYS A 81 29.84 -3.67 -16.67
N ASP A 82 30.21 -3.59 -17.95
CA ASP A 82 29.77 -2.54 -18.87
C ASP A 82 28.47 -2.90 -19.59
N GLU A 83 27.82 -1.89 -20.16
CA GLU A 83 26.52 -2.02 -20.85
C GLU A 83 26.53 -3.12 -21.94
N GLY A 84 27.64 -3.28 -22.66
CA GLY A 84 27.77 -4.26 -23.74
C GLY A 84 28.10 -5.69 -23.27
N CYS A 85 28.19 -5.97 -21.96
CA CYS A 85 28.57 -7.30 -21.49
C CYS A 85 27.52 -8.37 -21.81
N ARG A 86 26.24 -7.97 -21.93
CA ARG A 86 25.14 -8.88 -22.25
C ARG A 86 25.25 -9.38 -23.68
N ASP A 87 25.54 -8.48 -24.61
CA ASP A 87 25.72 -8.79 -26.02
C ASP A 87 26.93 -9.71 -26.26
N ARG A 88 27.99 -9.51 -25.46
CA ARG A 88 29.19 -10.35 -25.50
C ARG A 88 29.08 -11.64 -24.68
N ASN A 89 28.00 -11.79 -23.92
CA ASN A 89 27.79 -12.88 -22.97
C ASN A 89 28.98 -13.06 -21.99
N ASP A 90 29.58 -11.94 -21.56
CA ASP A 90 30.75 -11.89 -20.69
C ASP A 90 30.49 -11.13 -19.38
N CYS A 91 29.23 -10.87 -19.02
CA CYS A 91 28.89 -10.22 -17.76
C CYS A 91 29.39 -11.01 -16.55
N CYS A 92 29.82 -10.30 -15.50
CA CYS A 92 29.94 -10.95 -14.19
C CYS A 92 28.56 -11.43 -13.72
N TRP A 93 28.55 -12.51 -12.95
CA TRP A 93 27.34 -13.26 -12.61
C TRP A 93 26.25 -12.43 -11.92
N ASP A 94 26.63 -11.33 -11.27
CA ASP A 94 25.76 -10.42 -10.52
C ASP A 94 25.49 -9.09 -11.24
N PHE A 95 25.92 -8.92 -12.50
CA PHE A 95 25.75 -7.66 -13.23
C PHE A 95 24.29 -7.20 -13.28
N THR A 96 23.37 -8.09 -13.65
CA THR A 96 21.94 -7.73 -13.77
C THR A 96 21.37 -7.31 -12.42
N SER A 97 21.56 -8.09 -11.36
CA SER A 97 21.00 -7.79 -10.05
C SER A 97 21.64 -6.57 -9.38
N VAL A 98 22.95 -6.35 -9.58
CA VAL A 98 23.71 -5.28 -8.91
C VAL A 98 23.72 -3.98 -9.69
N CYS A 99 23.65 -4.00 -11.03
CA CYS A 99 23.79 -2.81 -11.87
C CYS A 99 22.52 -2.43 -12.63
N VAL A 100 21.58 -3.35 -12.82
CA VAL A 100 20.36 -3.08 -13.58
C VAL A 100 19.15 -3.08 -12.65
N ASP A 101 18.83 -4.22 -12.03
CA ASP A 101 17.63 -4.37 -11.20
C ASP A 101 17.67 -3.45 -9.97
N SER A 102 18.87 -3.26 -9.40
CA SER A 102 19.11 -2.34 -8.27
C SER A 102 18.79 -0.88 -8.58
N THR A 103 18.79 -0.48 -9.86
CA THR A 103 18.45 0.89 -10.28
C THR A 103 16.94 1.12 -10.33
N GLN A 104 16.16 0.03 -10.42
CA GLN A 104 14.70 0.06 -10.57
C GLN A 104 13.96 -0.17 -9.24
N ILE A 105 14.66 -0.01 -8.10
CA ILE A 105 14.08 -0.16 -6.77
C ILE A 105 14.20 1.14 -5.96
N TRP A 106 13.19 1.39 -5.12
CA TRP A 106 13.06 2.58 -4.28
C TRP A 106 13.71 2.46 -2.90
N SER A 107 14.53 1.43 -2.70
CA SER A 107 15.14 1.11 -1.41
C SER A 107 16.63 0.83 -1.51
N CYS A 108 17.35 1.19 -0.45
CA CYS A 108 18.70 0.73 -0.20
C CYS A 108 18.70 -0.68 0.38
N SER A 109 19.80 -1.39 0.11
CA SER A 109 20.16 -2.67 0.70
C SER A 109 21.64 -2.60 1.12
N SER A 110 22.10 -3.58 1.89
CA SER A 110 23.52 -3.71 2.24
C SER A 110 24.43 -3.75 0.99
N PHE A 111 23.92 -4.19 -0.16
CA PHE A 111 24.64 -4.22 -1.43
C PHE A 111 24.77 -2.85 -2.09
N ARG A 112 23.75 -1.99 -1.95
CA ARG A 112 23.69 -0.63 -2.53
C ARG A 112 24.39 0.44 -1.70
N CYS A 113 24.65 0.20 -0.42
CA CYS A 113 25.32 1.19 0.42
C CYS A 113 26.73 1.54 -0.08
N GLY A 114 26.96 2.83 -0.37
CA GLY A 114 28.21 3.31 -0.95
C GLY A 114 28.39 2.85 -2.41
N GLU A 115 27.29 2.72 -3.14
CA GLU A 115 27.31 2.49 -4.59
C GLU A 115 27.90 3.69 -5.34
N GLY A 116 28.49 3.43 -6.51
CA GLY A 116 28.74 4.49 -7.48
C GLY A 116 27.43 4.97 -8.08
N ARG A 117 27.29 6.29 -8.28
CA ARG A 117 26.05 6.87 -8.82
C ARG A 117 25.70 6.30 -10.19
N GLN A 118 24.42 5.99 -10.36
CA GLN A 118 23.85 5.56 -11.63
C GLN A 118 22.78 6.56 -12.06
N VAL A 119 22.83 6.98 -13.32
CA VAL A 119 21.88 7.97 -13.88
C VAL A 119 20.46 7.39 -13.95
N THR A 120 20.33 6.07 -14.10
CA THR A 120 19.05 5.37 -14.23
C THR A 120 18.43 4.98 -12.89
N SER A 121 19.10 5.23 -11.76
CA SER A 121 18.58 4.90 -10.44
C SER A 121 17.41 5.80 -10.03
N LEU A 122 16.32 5.18 -9.57
CA LEU A 122 15.14 5.90 -9.05
C LEU A 122 15.44 6.72 -7.78
N CYS A 123 16.36 6.23 -6.95
CA CYS A 123 16.92 6.90 -5.78
C CYS A 123 18.36 6.39 -5.53
N SER A 124 19.15 7.14 -4.76
CA SER A 124 20.58 6.84 -4.55
C SER A 124 20.87 6.26 -3.16
N CYS A 125 21.88 5.39 -3.08
CA CYS A 125 22.50 4.93 -1.84
C CYS A 125 24.00 5.30 -1.77
N ALA A 126 24.43 6.24 -2.62
CA ALA A 126 25.79 6.78 -2.64
C ALA A 126 26.06 7.67 -1.42
N GLU A 127 27.34 7.87 -1.09
CA GLU A 127 27.75 8.64 0.10
C GLU A 127 27.31 10.12 0.04
N ASP A 128 27.18 10.68 -1.16
CA ASP A 128 26.76 12.07 -1.39
C ASP A 128 25.23 12.24 -1.55
N CYS A 129 24.43 11.17 -1.39
CA CYS A 129 22.98 11.24 -1.65
C CYS A 129 22.25 12.25 -0.75
N THR A 130 22.73 12.44 0.48
CA THR A 130 22.12 13.39 1.42
C THR A 130 22.36 14.83 0.98
N GLN A 131 23.53 15.10 0.41
CA GLN A 131 23.89 16.42 -0.13
C GLN A 131 23.10 16.75 -1.39
N LYS A 132 22.85 15.76 -2.25
CA LYS A 132 22.05 15.91 -3.47
C LYS A 132 20.55 15.73 -3.28
N GLN A 133 20.11 15.44 -2.05
CA GLN A 133 18.71 15.25 -1.67
C GLN A 133 17.99 14.18 -2.51
N ASP A 134 18.71 13.11 -2.86
CA ASP A 134 18.20 12.03 -3.72
C ASP A 134 18.36 10.64 -3.10
N CYS A 135 18.58 10.55 -1.79
CA CYS A 135 18.65 9.28 -1.09
C CYS A 135 17.34 8.48 -1.17
N CYS A 136 17.43 7.15 -1.23
CA CYS A 136 16.28 6.30 -0.92
C CYS A 136 15.84 6.50 0.54
N ALA A 137 14.54 6.35 0.83
CA ALA A 137 13.96 6.70 2.14
C ALA A 137 14.55 5.91 3.32
N ASN A 138 14.94 4.66 3.09
CA ASN A 138 15.56 3.80 4.11
C ASN A 138 17.10 3.90 4.14
N TYR A 139 17.71 4.90 3.49
CA TYR A 139 19.17 5.04 3.41
C TYR A 139 19.82 5.16 4.80
N LYS A 140 19.28 6.00 5.68
CA LYS A 140 19.84 6.18 7.03
C LYS A 140 19.78 4.87 7.83
N SER A 141 18.65 4.17 7.77
CA SER A 141 18.46 2.94 8.54
C SER A 141 19.30 1.78 8.02
N ILE A 142 19.42 1.63 6.70
CA ILE A 142 20.18 0.53 6.09
C ILE A 142 21.69 0.81 6.00
N CYS A 143 22.09 2.03 5.65
CA CYS A 143 23.49 2.35 5.33
C CYS A 143 24.23 3.09 6.46
N GLN A 144 23.52 3.79 7.36
CA GLN A 144 24.12 4.50 8.49
C GLN A 144 23.83 3.83 9.84
N GLY A 145 23.05 2.75 9.85
CA GLY A 145 22.76 1.98 11.05
C GLY A 145 21.82 2.68 12.04
N THR A 146 21.06 3.68 11.60
CA THR A 146 20.02 4.27 12.45
C THR A 146 18.86 3.29 12.64
N THR A 147 18.20 3.31 13.79
CA THR A 147 17.01 2.49 14.01
C THR A 147 15.95 2.81 12.95
N PRO A 148 15.31 1.83 12.29
CA PRO A 148 14.12 2.08 11.47
C PRO A 148 12.98 2.68 12.31
N TRP A 149 12.18 3.58 11.75
CA TRP A 149 10.98 4.17 12.39
C TRP A 149 10.09 3.11 13.02
N VAL A 150 9.81 2.02 12.30
CA VAL A 150 8.93 0.93 12.76
C VAL A 150 9.46 0.19 14.00
N LYS A 151 10.76 0.34 14.31
CA LYS A 151 11.42 -0.28 15.47
C LYS A 151 11.64 0.71 16.62
N GLU A 152 11.29 1.98 16.45
CA GLU A 152 11.39 2.95 17.53
C GLU A 152 10.22 2.80 18.51
N ASN A 153 10.50 3.10 19.77
CA ASN A 153 9.44 3.17 20.77
C ASN A 153 8.56 4.39 20.49
N CYS A 154 7.26 4.25 20.76
CA CYS A 154 6.35 5.37 20.71
C CYS A 154 6.83 6.47 21.66
N THR A 155 6.91 7.70 21.15
CA THR A 155 7.24 8.89 21.95
C THR A 155 6.01 9.79 21.98
N THR A 156 5.79 10.49 23.09
CA THR A 156 4.70 11.47 23.16
C THR A 156 5.08 12.69 22.33
N ALA A 157 4.23 13.05 21.37
CA ALA A 157 4.37 14.28 20.58
C ALA A 157 3.96 15.52 21.40
N GLU A 158 4.43 15.63 22.65
CA GLU A 158 4.07 16.72 23.58
C GLU A 158 4.56 18.10 23.11
N GLN A 159 5.58 18.12 22.25
CA GLN A 159 5.97 19.28 21.47
C GLN A 159 6.25 18.81 20.04
N THR A 160 5.48 19.30 19.06
CA THR A 160 5.74 19.08 17.63
C THR A 160 7.18 19.47 17.32
N GLN A 161 8.02 18.46 17.04
CA GLN A 161 9.43 18.67 16.69
C GLN A 161 9.51 18.97 15.20
N CYS A 162 9.09 20.17 14.82
CA CYS A 162 9.16 20.62 13.44
C CYS A 162 10.51 21.29 13.16
N PRO A 163 11.22 20.87 12.08
CA PRO A 163 12.43 21.55 11.66
C PRO A 163 12.10 22.96 11.13
N GLU A 164 13.14 23.79 11.01
CA GLU A 164 13.00 25.17 10.55
C GLU A 164 12.22 25.27 9.23
N GLY A 165 11.28 26.21 9.19
CA GLY A 165 10.38 26.44 8.06
C GLY A 165 9.11 25.60 8.05
N PHE A 166 8.92 24.67 9.00
CA PHE A 166 7.65 23.97 9.24
C PHE A 166 6.92 24.55 10.46
N ASP A 167 6.69 25.87 10.46
CA ASP A 167 6.01 26.56 11.57
C ASP A 167 4.59 26.03 11.81
N LEU A 168 3.94 25.58 10.71
CA LEU A 168 2.68 24.86 10.74
C LEU A 168 2.94 23.39 10.32
N PRO A 169 2.68 22.42 11.20
CA PRO A 169 2.63 21.00 10.87
C PRO A 169 1.81 20.72 9.60
N PRO A 170 2.39 20.09 8.56
CA PRO A 170 1.62 19.71 7.38
C PRO A 170 0.68 18.55 7.70
N VAL A 171 -0.39 18.44 6.93
CA VAL A 171 -1.37 17.35 7.01
C VAL A 171 -1.22 16.44 5.78
N ILE A 172 -1.10 15.13 5.99
CA ILE A 172 -1.13 14.12 4.93
C ILE A 172 -2.39 13.27 5.09
N LEU A 173 -3.26 13.28 4.08
CA LEU A 173 -4.37 12.32 3.93
C LEU A 173 -3.87 11.14 3.09
N PHE A 174 -3.74 9.97 3.69
CA PHE A 174 -3.31 8.74 3.01
C PHE A 174 -4.52 7.80 2.92
N SER A 175 -5.02 7.55 1.71
CA SER A 175 -6.12 6.61 1.48
C SER A 175 -5.63 5.29 0.90
N MET A 176 -6.10 4.19 1.50
CA MET A 176 -5.94 2.81 1.03
C MET A 176 -7.32 2.28 0.63
N ASP A 177 -7.61 2.26 -0.68
CA ASP A 177 -8.94 1.95 -1.21
C ASP A 177 -9.43 0.57 -0.73
N GLY A 178 -10.69 0.47 -0.32
CA GLY A 178 -11.31 -0.80 0.08
C GLY A 178 -10.73 -1.45 1.33
N ASN A 179 -9.86 -0.75 2.09
CA ASN A 179 -9.26 -1.34 3.28
C ASN A 179 -10.27 -1.46 4.43
N ASN A 180 -10.65 -2.72 4.74
CA ASN A 180 -11.37 -3.04 5.96
C ASN A 180 -10.40 -3.11 7.15
N PHE A 181 -10.28 -2.01 7.88
CA PHE A 181 -9.36 -1.92 9.01
C PHE A 181 -9.57 -2.99 10.08
N LEU A 182 -10.80 -3.48 10.31
CA LEU A 182 -11.03 -4.57 11.28
C LEU A 182 -10.26 -5.85 10.94
N ILE A 183 -9.97 -6.08 9.66
CA ILE A 183 -9.20 -7.23 9.18
C ILE A 183 -7.70 -6.85 9.13
N SER A 184 -7.39 -5.61 8.75
CA SER A 184 -6.01 -5.18 8.52
C SER A 184 -5.22 -4.84 9.79
N GLN A 185 -5.87 -4.59 10.94
CA GLN A 185 -5.19 -4.21 12.22
C GLN A 185 -4.06 -5.18 12.60
N GLN A 186 -4.18 -6.46 12.24
CA GLN A 186 -3.17 -7.48 12.55
C GLN A 186 -1.86 -7.30 11.77
N TYR A 187 -1.85 -6.46 10.72
CA TYR A 187 -0.75 -6.33 9.77
C TYR A 187 -0.09 -4.95 9.77
N PHE A 188 -0.69 -3.93 10.40
CA PHE A 188 -0.17 -2.55 10.38
C PHE A 188 0.46 -2.15 11.72
N VAL A 189 1.71 -1.68 11.70
CA VAL A 189 2.44 -1.28 12.92
C VAL A 189 2.01 0.10 13.44
N ALA A 190 1.42 0.94 12.59
CA ALA A 190 1.08 2.33 12.89
C ALA A 190 0.05 2.51 14.02
N GLU A 191 -0.75 1.48 14.33
CA GLU A 191 -1.87 1.58 15.27
C GLU A 191 -1.46 1.72 16.74
N THR A 192 -0.19 1.48 17.07
CA THR A 192 0.29 1.42 18.47
C THR A 192 0.72 2.77 19.05
N CYS A 193 1.17 3.71 18.21
CA CYS A 193 1.72 5.00 18.67
C CYS A 193 0.79 6.21 18.39
N GLY A 194 -0.24 6.04 17.55
CA GLY A 194 -1.16 7.10 17.16
C GLY A 194 -2.54 7.01 17.82
N ILE A 195 -3.44 7.90 17.42
CA ILE A 195 -4.87 7.78 17.70
C ILE A 195 -5.52 6.90 16.63
N HIS A 196 -6.32 5.92 17.04
CA HIS A 196 -7.09 5.08 16.12
C HIS A 196 -8.53 4.91 16.62
N SER A 197 -9.44 4.71 15.67
CA SER A 197 -10.78 4.19 15.93
C SER A 197 -10.83 2.75 15.45
N LYS A 198 -11.67 1.90 16.06
CA LYS A 198 -11.90 0.53 15.56
C LYS A 198 -12.40 0.51 14.12
N TYR A 199 -13.14 1.53 13.72
CA TYR A 199 -13.62 1.74 12.37
C TYR A 199 -14.00 3.20 12.13
N MET A 200 -14.05 3.60 10.86
CA MET A 200 -14.65 4.84 10.39
C MET A 200 -15.88 4.48 9.55
N ARG A 201 -17.01 5.15 9.79
CA ARG A 201 -18.23 4.87 9.04
C ARG A 201 -18.22 5.64 7.72
N ALA A 202 -18.27 4.90 6.61
CA ALA A 202 -18.46 5.41 5.27
C ALA A 202 -19.86 6.02 5.07
N VAL A 203 -20.01 6.90 4.08
CA VAL A 203 -21.30 7.36 3.58
C VAL A 203 -21.89 6.31 2.61
N TYR A 204 -23.21 6.35 2.45
CA TYR A 204 -23.90 5.52 1.47
C TYR A 204 -24.02 6.23 0.11
N PRO A 205 -23.81 5.54 -1.03
CA PRO A 205 -23.34 4.16 -1.14
C PRO A 205 -21.84 4.05 -0.81
N THR A 206 -21.43 2.90 -0.26
CA THR A 206 -20.03 2.61 0.12
C THR A 206 -19.19 2.32 -1.12
N LYS A 207 -18.93 3.37 -1.89
CA LYS A 207 -18.22 3.39 -3.18
C LYS A 207 -17.13 4.46 -3.17
N THR A 208 -16.12 4.26 -4.01
CA THR A 208 -14.90 5.05 -4.04
C THR A 208 -15.10 6.55 -4.17
N PHE A 209 -15.75 7.02 -5.24
CA PHE A 209 -15.87 8.45 -5.51
C PHE A 209 -16.75 9.19 -4.51
N PRO A 210 -17.93 8.67 -4.12
CA PRO A 210 -18.74 9.29 -3.09
C PRO A 210 -18.00 9.47 -1.77
N ASN A 211 -17.32 8.43 -1.28
CA ASN A 211 -16.68 8.45 0.03
C ASN A 211 -15.42 9.31 0.06
N HIS A 212 -14.54 9.18 -0.93
CA HIS A 212 -13.36 10.04 -1.01
C HIS A 212 -13.72 11.52 -1.13
N TYR A 213 -14.78 11.85 -1.88
CA TYR A 213 -15.20 13.25 -2.01
C TYR A 213 -15.92 13.76 -0.75
N SER A 214 -16.70 12.91 -0.07
CA SER A 214 -17.25 13.20 1.25
C SER A 214 -16.14 13.52 2.26
N ILE A 215 -15.05 12.74 2.30
CA ILE A 215 -13.92 12.94 3.24
C ILE A 215 -13.33 14.35 3.11
N VAL A 216 -13.15 14.85 1.89
CA VAL A 216 -12.51 16.15 1.65
C VAL A 216 -13.47 17.33 1.63
N THR A 217 -14.78 17.10 1.63
CA THR A 217 -15.80 18.17 1.64
C THR A 217 -16.55 18.26 2.96
N GLY A 218 -16.63 17.18 3.74
CA GLY A 218 -17.48 17.07 4.92
C GLY A 218 -18.98 17.00 4.58
N LEU A 219 -19.35 16.74 3.32
CA LEU A 219 -20.72 16.74 2.83
C LEU A 219 -21.20 15.30 2.56
N TYR A 220 -22.51 15.09 2.63
CA TYR A 220 -23.13 13.87 2.11
C TYR A 220 -23.16 13.85 0.58
N PRO A 221 -23.24 12.66 -0.05
CA PRO A 221 -23.29 12.53 -1.51
C PRO A 221 -24.40 13.32 -2.19
N GLU A 222 -25.59 13.36 -1.59
CA GLU A 222 -26.72 14.16 -2.08
C GLU A 222 -26.42 15.68 -2.14
N SER A 223 -25.50 16.17 -1.29
CA SER A 223 -25.11 17.58 -1.24
C SER A 223 -23.93 17.89 -2.17
N HIS A 224 -22.94 17.00 -2.23
CA HIS A 224 -21.72 17.23 -3.03
C HIS A 224 -21.83 16.76 -4.48
N GLY A 225 -22.93 16.11 -4.86
CA GLY A 225 -23.28 15.75 -6.25
C GLY A 225 -22.72 14.41 -6.74
N ILE A 226 -21.59 13.97 -6.20
CA ILE A 226 -20.98 12.67 -6.53
C ILE A 226 -21.68 11.51 -5.77
N ILE A 227 -22.81 11.03 -6.29
CA ILE A 227 -23.65 10.02 -5.60
C ILE A 227 -23.24 8.55 -5.86
N ASP A 228 -22.48 8.27 -6.92
CA ASP A 228 -21.89 6.96 -7.21
C ASP A 228 -20.74 7.12 -8.23
N ASN A 229 -19.97 6.06 -8.46
CA ASN A 229 -18.98 5.95 -9.52
C ASN A 229 -19.62 6.02 -10.93
N ASN A 230 -20.92 5.73 -11.05
CA ASN A 230 -21.72 5.88 -12.26
C ASN A 230 -23.09 6.48 -11.97
N MET A 231 -23.43 7.58 -12.63
CA MET A 231 -24.69 8.30 -12.41
C MET A 231 -25.13 9.06 -13.66
N TYR A 232 -26.40 9.46 -13.70
CA TYR A 232 -26.98 10.26 -14.77
C TYR A 232 -27.63 11.50 -14.16
N ASP A 233 -27.41 12.65 -14.78
CA ASP A 233 -28.06 13.92 -14.41
C ASP A 233 -28.99 14.34 -15.56
N VAL A 234 -30.28 14.48 -15.24
CA VAL A 234 -31.33 14.83 -16.20
C VAL A 234 -31.27 16.29 -16.65
N GLN A 235 -30.81 17.20 -15.78
CA GLN A 235 -30.70 18.62 -16.10
C GLN A 235 -29.50 18.89 -17.00
N LEU A 236 -28.38 18.19 -16.75
CA LEU A 236 -27.23 18.20 -17.65
C LEU A 236 -27.46 17.35 -18.91
N ASN A 237 -28.38 16.39 -18.83
CA ASN A 237 -28.56 15.30 -19.79
C ASN A 237 -27.23 14.60 -20.12
N LYS A 238 -26.51 14.18 -19.07
CA LYS A 238 -25.17 13.58 -19.17
C LYS A 238 -25.02 12.37 -18.27
N ASN A 239 -24.15 11.44 -18.68
CA ASN A 239 -23.71 10.33 -17.85
C ASN A 239 -22.33 10.61 -17.27
N PHE A 240 -22.19 10.42 -15.97
CA PHE A 240 -20.90 10.37 -15.27
C PHE A 240 -20.44 8.92 -15.17
N SER A 241 -19.16 8.69 -15.44
CA SER A 241 -18.48 7.42 -15.22
C SER A 241 -16.98 7.66 -15.08
N LEU A 242 -16.29 6.83 -14.30
CA LEU A 242 -14.86 6.94 -14.05
C LEU A 242 -14.00 6.79 -15.33
N SER A 243 -14.50 6.04 -16.31
CA SER A 243 -13.85 5.84 -17.61
C SER A 243 -14.17 6.93 -18.64
N SER A 244 -15.10 7.84 -18.32
CA SER A 244 -15.56 8.90 -19.21
C SER A 244 -14.82 10.22 -18.96
N LYS A 245 -14.69 11.04 -20.02
CA LYS A 245 -14.21 12.42 -19.89
C LYS A 245 -15.13 13.29 -19.04
N GLU A 246 -16.41 12.91 -18.89
CA GLU A 246 -17.37 13.62 -18.01
C GLU A 246 -16.93 13.61 -16.54
N LYS A 247 -16.05 12.68 -16.12
CA LYS A 247 -15.40 12.73 -14.80
C LYS A 247 -14.78 14.10 -14.51
N ASN A 248 -14.25 14.76 -15.55
CA ASN A 248 -13.54 16.03 -15.44
C ASN A 248 -14.42 17.27 -15.60
N ASN A 249 -15.74 17.10 -15.77
CA ASN A 249 -16.66 18.22 -15.91
C ASN A 249 -16.98 18.79 -14.51
N PRO A 250 -16.62 20.06 -14.19
CA PRO A 250 -16.85 20.64 -12.86
C PRO A 250 -18.33 20.70 -12.45
N ALA A 251 -19.27 20.59 -13.40
CA ALA A 251 -20.69 20.59 -13.10
C ALA A 251 -21.12 19.47 -12.15
N TRP A 252 -20.40 18.34 -12.10
CA TRP A 252 -20.69 17.22 -11.21
C TRP A 252 -20.25 17.46 -9.76
N TRP A 253 -19.24 18.30 -9.56
CA TRP A 253 -18.50 18.41 -8.30
C TRP A 253 -18.95 19.63 -7.52
N LYS A 254 -19.81 19.42 -6.52
CA LYS A 254 -20.37 20.50 -5.68
C LYS A 254 -19.65 20.57 -4.33
N GLY A 255 -19.91 21.64 -3.59
CA GLY A 255 -19.23 21.90 -2.32
C GLY A 255 -17.81 22.41 -2.51
N GLN A 256 -17.03 22.41 -1.43
CA GLN A 256 -15.66 22.94 -1.42
C GLN A 256 -14.70 21.89 -0.83
N PRO A 257 -13.88 21.22 -1.65
CA PRO A 257 -12.90 20.28 -1.13
C PRO A 257 -11.80 21.00 -0.33
N ILE A 258 -11.23 20.31 0.64
CA ILE A 258 -10.31 20.86 1.64
C ILE A 258 -9.05 21.51 1.04
N TRP A 259 -8.59 21.08 -0.14
CA TRP A 259 -7.50 21.76 -0.84
C TRP A 259 -7.88 23.17 -1.29
N LEU A 260 -9.11 23.42 -1.74
CA LEU A 260 -9.57 24.78 -2.04
C LEU A 260 -9.76 25.59 -0.76
N THR A 261 -10.31 24.99 0.29
CA THR A 261 -10.43 25.63 1.61
C THR A 261 -9.08 26.10 2.15
N ALA A 262 -8.04 25.27 2.02
CA ALA A 262 -6.66 25.60 2.40
C ALA A 262 -6.10 26.74 1.52
N MET A 263 -6.28 26.65 0.20
CA MET A 263 -5.81 27.65 -0.77
C MET A 263 -6.45 29.03 -0.57
N TYR A 264 -7.74 29.10 -0.30
CA TYR A 264 -8.42 30.36 0.00
C TYR A 264 -7.95 31.00 1.33
N GLN A 265 -7.32 30.22 2.20
CA GLN A 265 -6.71 30.69 3.45
C GLN A 265 -5.19 30.85 3.35
N GLY A 266 -4.64 30.87 2.14
CA GLY A 266 -3.22 31.15 1.89
C GLY A 266 -2.28 29.96 2.03
N LEU A 267 -2.80 28.74 2.23
CA LEU A 267 -2.00 27.51 2.30
C LEU A 267 -1.93 26.83 0.93
N LYS A 268 -0.80 26.17 0.62
CA LYS A 268 -0.66 25.39 -0.61
C LYS A 268 -1.10 23.95 -0.39
N ALA A 269 -1.66 23.31 -1.42
CA ALA A 269 -2.12 21.93 -1.38
C ALA A 269 -1.52 21.10 -2.53
N ALA A 270 -1.08 19.88 -2.23
CA ALA A 270 -0.57 18.95 -3.21
C ALA A 270 -1.29 17.60 -3.17
N THR A 271 -1.80 17.14 -4.30
CA THR A 271 -2.63 15.93 -4.36
C THR A 271 -2.00 14.89 -5.29
N TYR A 272 -1.50 13.81 -4.73
CA TYR A 272 -1.06 12.63 -5.49
C TYR A 272 -2.21 11.63 -5.59
N PHE A 273 -3.10 11.93 -6.54
CA PHE A 273 -4.38 11.24 -6.75
C PHE A 273 -5.37 11.45 -5.59
N TRP A 274 -6.54 11.92 -5.94
CA TRP A 274 -7.74 11.95 -5.10
C TRP A 274 -8.95 12.26 -6.00
N PRO A 275 -10.10 11.61 -5.84
CA PRO A 275 -11.32 11.96 -6.58
C PRO A 275 -11.64 13.47 -6.51
N GLY A 276 -11.66 14.13 -7.68
CA GLY A 276 -11.93 15.56 -7.82
C GLY A 276 -10.68 16.45 -7.81
N SER A 277 -9.50 15.94 -7.45
CA SER A 277 -8.26 16.74 -7.43
C SER A 277 -7.73 17.09 -8.83
N ASP A 278 -8.08 16.29 -9.84
CA ASP A 278 -7.78 16.51 -11.25
C ASP A 278 -8.93 17.22 -12.00
N VAL A 279 -9.79 17.93 -11.26
CA VAL A 279 -10.95 18.69 -11.79
C VAL A 279 -10.90 20.15 -11.33
N ALA A 280 -11.22 21.07 -12.24
CA ALA A 280 -11.26 22.52 -11.98
C ALA A 280 -12.50 22.94 -11.17
N ILE A 281 -12.59 22.48 -9.92
CA ILE A 281 -13.71 22.75 -9.02
C ILE A 281 -13.68 24.24 -8.64
N ASN A 282 -14.81 24.93 -8.81
CA ASN A 282 -14.89 26.39 -8.68
C ASN A 282 -13.81 27.14 -9.50
N GLY A 283 -13.45 26.60 -10.67
CA GLY A 283 -12.44 27.17 -11.56
C GLY A 283 -10.99 26.95 -11.13
N SER A 284 -10.73 26.17 -10.09
CA SER A 284 -9.39 26.00 -9.49
C SER A 284 -9.00 24.54 -9.31
N PHE A 285 -7.70 24.26 -9.45
CA PHE A 285 -7.07 22.99 -9.10
C PHE A 285 -6.30 23.14 -7.78
N PRO A 286 -5.90 22.04 -7.11
CA PRO A 286 -4.86 22.07 -6.09
C PRO A 286 -3.58 22.75 -6.63
N THR A 287 -2.77 23.34 -5.74
CA THR A 287 -1.52 24.02 -6.14
C THR A 287 -0.60 23.10 -6.93
N ILE A 288 -0.53 21.83 -6.52
CA ILE A 288 0.16 20.76 -7.26
C ILE A 288 -0.80 19.57 -7.34
N TYR A 289 -0.99 19.00 -8.52
CA TYR A 289 -1.82 17.81 -8.66
C TYR A 289 -1.26 16.87 -9.73
N LYS A 290 -1.75 15.63 -9.72
CA LYS A 290 -1.44 14.62 -10.74
C LYS A 290 -2.75 14.12 -11.34
N ASN A 291 -2.81 14.05 -12.68
CA ASN A 291 -3.87 13.34 -13.37
C ASN A 291 -3.79 11.86 -13.01
N TYR A 292 -4.93 11.24 -12.71
CA TYR A 292 -4.96 9.84 -12.32
C TYR A 292 -4.34 8.90 -13.38
N ASP A 293 -3.37 8.09 -12.96
CA ASP A 293 -2.79 7.00 -13.73
C ASP A 293 -2.43 5.85 -12.78
N GLY A 294 -3.30 4.83 -12.74
CA GLY A 294 -3.14 3.66 -11.86
C GLY A 294 -1.91 2.80 -12.18
N LYS A 295 -1.20 3.06 -13.28
CA LYS A 295 0.06 2.35 -13.61
C LYS A 295 1.26 2.84 -12.83
N ILE A 296 1.18 4.01 -12.20
CA ILE A 296 2.27 4.57 -11.42
C ILE A 296 2.43 3.79 -10.11
N SER A 297 3.63 3.26 -9.88
CA SER A 297 3.99 2.51 -8.66
C SER A 297 3.80 3.33 -7.38
N TYR A 298 3.41 2.68 -6.28
CA TYR A 298 3.12 3.34 -5.02
C TYR A 298 4.33 4.05 -4.44
N GLU A 299 5.51 3.45 -4.62
CA GLU A 299 6.77 4.01 -4.19
C GLU A 299 7.11 5.30 -4.94
N GLU A 300 6.78 5.40 -6.24
CA GLU A 300 6.94 6.64 -6.99
C GLU A 300 6.00 7.75 -6.46
N ARG A 301 4.77 7.38 -6.07
CA ARG A 301 3.81 8.31 -5.45
C ARG A 301 4.37 8.87 -4.14
N VAL A 302 4.83 7.98 -3.26
CA VAL A 302 5.46 8.33 -1.97
C VAL A 302 6.73 9.16 -2.18
N SER A 303 7.61 8.75 -3.10
CA SER A 303 8.84 9.47 -3.41
C SER A 303 8.55 10.90 -3.87
N THR A 304 7.54 11.07 -4.73
CA THR A 304 7.14 12.40 -5.19
C THR A 304 6.57 13.26 -4.07
N LEU A 305 5.73 12.69 -3.18
CA LEU A 305 5.23 13.40 -2.01
C LEU A 305 6.40 13.86 -1.10
N LEU A 306 7.38 13.00 -0.86
CA LEU A 306 8.58 13.34 -0.09
C LEU A 306 9.37 14.48 -0.76
N LYS A 307 9.48 14.49 -2.09
CA LYS A 307 10.10 15.61 -2.83
C LYS A 307 9.30 16.91 -2.68
N TRP A 308 7.97 16.84 -2.63
CA TRP A 308 7.16 18.04 -2.35
C TRP A 308 7.39 18.60 -0.94
N LEU A 309 7.63 17.73 0.05
CA LEU A 309 8.02 18.15 1.40
C LEU A 309 9.43 18.80 1.44
N ASP A 310 10.30 18.49 0.47
CA ASP A 310 11.63 19.10 0.36
C ASP A 310 11.62 20.47 -0.34
N LEU A 311 10.48 20.90 -0.90
CA LEU A 311 10.37 22.20 -1.56
C LEU A 311 10.71 23.36 -0.60
N PRO A 312 11.22 24.49 -1.14
CA PRO A 312 11.39 25.71 -0.36
C PRO A 312 10.08 26.13 0.31
N LYS A 313 10.14 26.67 1.53
CA LYS A 313 8.97 27.06 2.33
C LYS A 313 7.92 27.88 1.54
N ALA A 314 8.36 28.76 0.65
CA ALA A 314 7.47 29.60 -0.15
C ALA A 314 6.59 28.79 -1.14
N GLU A 315 7.08 27.64 -1.60
CA GLU A 315 6.40 26.77 -2.59
C GLU A 315 5.82 25.51 -1.96
N ARG A 316 6.30 25.15 -0.76
CA ARG A 316 5.94 23.90 -0.08
C ARG A 316 4.47 23.86 0.34
N PRO A 317 3.73 22.79 -0.02
CA PRO A 317 2.37 22.56 0.46
C PRO A 317 2.27 22.37 1.98
N SER A 318 1.11 22.67 2.55
CA SER A 318 0.75 22.36 3.93
C SER A 318 -0.29 21.23 4.02
N LEU A 319 -1.00 20.96 2.92
CA LEU A 319 -1.94 19.85 2.80
C LEU A 319 -1.48 18.92 1.68
N TYR A 320 -1.49 17.62 1.96
CA TYR A 320 -1.09 16.58 1.04
C TYR A 320 -2.17 15.50 0.97
N THR A 321 -2.40 14.95 -0.21
CA THR A 321 -3.14 13.70 -0.38
C THR A 321 -2.30 12.66 -1.11
N ILE A 322 -2.47 11.40 -0.74
CA ILE A 322 -1.93 10.26 -1.46
C ILE A 322 -2.96 9.14 -1.44
N TYR A 323 -3.12 8.48 -2.58
CA TYR A 323 -4.08 7.40 -2.77
C TYR A 323 -3.38 6.17 -3.36
N VAL A 324 -3.77 4.99 -2.89
CA VAL A 324 -3.39 3.68 -3.44
C VAL A 324 -4.65 2.82 -3.64
N GLU A 325 -4.70 2.10 -4.77
CA GLU A 325 -5.84 1.27 -5.18
C GLU A 325 -5.96 -0.07 -4.42
N GLU A 326 -4.90 -0.46 -3.72
CA GLU A 326 -4.91 -1.67 -2.89
C GLU A 326 -5.30 -1.31 -1.45
N PRO A 327 -6.02 -2.20 -0.73
CA PRO A 327 -6.34 -3.59 -1.11
C PRO A 327 -7.65 -3.80 -1.91
N ASP A 328 -8.34 -2.75 -2.37
CA ASP A 328 -9.60 -2.87 -3.12
C ASP A 328 -9.47 -3.78 -4.36
N SER A 329 -8.43 -3.56 -5.15
CA SER A 329 -8.19 -4.35 -6.37
C SER A 329 -8.02 -5.85 -6.08
N ALA A 330 -7.19 -6.21 -5.09
CA ALA A 330 -7.04 -7.60 -4.67
C ALA A 330 -8.33 -8.18 -4.07
N GLY A 331 -9.08 -7.36 -3.31
CA GLY A 331 -10.35 -7.75 -2.71
C GLY A 331 -11.43 -8.04 -3.75
N HIS A 332 -11.49 -7.26 -4.83
CA HIS A 332 -12.39 -7.51 -5.95
C HIS A 332 -12.00 -8.77 -6.75
N ASP A 333 -10.71 -8.99 -6.99
CA ASP A 333 -10.25 -10.11 -7.82
C ASP A 333 -10.37 -11.47 -7.13
N GLU A 334 -10.09 -11.55 -5.82
CA GLU A 334 -10.01 -12.83 -5.09
C GLU A 334 -10.84 -12.89 -3.80
N GLY A 335 -11.57 -11.83 -3.47
CA GLY A 335 -12.35 -11.73 -2.24
C GLY A 335 -11.55 -11.24 -1.02
N PRO A 336 -12.25 -10.83 0.05
CA PRO A 336 -11.67 -10.21 1.24
C PRO A 336 -10.93 -11.19 2.17
N VAL A 337 -10.88 -12.48 1.85
CA VAL A 337 -10.13 -13.50 2.61
C VAL A 337 -9.36 -14.37 1.63
N SER A 338 -8.25 -13.82 1.12
CA SER A 338 -7.44 -14.45 0.07
C SER A 338 -5.94 -14.23 0.28
N GLY A 339 -5.12 -15.10 -0.31
CA GLY A 339 -3.67 -14.94 -0.31
C GLY A 339 -3.21 -13.68 -1.05
N ARG A 340 -3.94 -13.26 -2.08
CA ARG A 340 -3.68 -12.01 -2.80
C ARG A 340 -3.99 -10.78 -1.97
N LEU A 341 -5.10 -10.76 -1.22
CA LEU A 341 -5.38 -9.67 -0.29
C LEU A 341 -4.26 -9.51 0.75
N ILE A 342 -3.74 -10.61 1.31
CA ILE A 342 -2.63 -10.55 2.27
C ILE A 342 -1.39 -9.89 1.63
N LYS A 343 -1.06 -10.24 0.39
CA LYS A 343 0.07 -9.61 -0.33
C LYS A 343 -0.18 -8.13 -0.61
N ALA A 344 -1.40 -7.75 -0.96
CA ALA A 344 -1.77 -6.35 -1.16
C ALA A 344 -1.64 -5.55 0.14
N LEU A 345 -2.11 -6.09 1.27
CA LEU A 345 -1.93 -5.47 2.59
C LEU A 345 -0.44 -5.30 2.95
N GLN A 346 0.40 -6.30 2.68
CA GLN A 346 1.85 -6.20 2.89
C GLN A 346 2.49 -5.13 2.01
N LEU A 347 2.07 -5.02 0.74
CA LEU A 347 2.54 -3.98 -0.17
C LEU A 347 2.19 -2.59 0.37
N VAL A 348 0.96 -2.39 0.81
CA VAL A 348 0.49 -1.09 1.31
C VAL A 348 1.15 -0.74 2.66
N ASP A 349 1.32 -1.70 3.57
CA ASP A 349 2.08 -1.50 4.82
C ASP A 349 3.53 -1.11 4.52
N SER A 350 4.18 -1.79 3.58
CA SER A 350 5.55 -1.44 3.15
C SER A 350 5.63 -0.04 2.50
N THR A 351 4.59 0.35 1.75
CA THR A 351 4.47 1.68 1.13
C THR A 351 4.33 2.77 2.20
N PHE A 352 3.49 2.53 3.21
CA PHE A 352 3.35 3.43 4.35
C PHE A 352 4.66 3.50 5.16
N GLY A 353 5.33 2.36 5.38
CA GLY A 353 6.66 2.31 5.99
C GLY A 353 7.71 3.14 5.23
N LEU A 354 7.68 3.10 3.90
CA LEU A 354 8.55 3.94 3.05
C LEU A 354 8.30 5.43 3.29
N LEU A 355 7.04 5.85 3.40
CA LEU A 355 6.69 7.23 3.74
C LEU A 355 7.25 7.60 5.12
N MET A 356 7.04 6.76 6.14
CA MET A 356 7.49 7.05 7.50
C MET A 356 9.02 7.10 7.64
N GLU A 357 9.76 6.21 6.98
CA GLU A 357 11.22 6.28 6.89
C GLU A 357 11.67 7.58 6.22
N GLY A 358 11.00 7.98 5.12
CA GLY A 358 11.30 9.20 4.40
C GLY A 358 11.04 10.47 5.22
N LEU A 359 9.94 10.49 5.98
CA LEU A 359 9.63 11.56 6.93
C LEU A 359 10.66 11.60 8.07
N LYS A 360 11.03 10.45 8.61
CA LYS A 360 12.05 10.36 9.66
C LYS A 360 13.40 10.86 9.17
N GLN A 361 13.80 10.49 7.96
CA GLN A 361 15.05 10.96 7.36
C GLN A 361 15.13 12.49 7.28
N ARG A 362 13.97 13.15 7.14
CA ARG A 362 13.79 14.62 7.10
C ARG A 362 13.51 15.25 8.46
N ASN A 363 13.52 14.48 9.55
CA ASN A 363 13.10 14.90 10.89
C ASN A 363 11.64 15.41 10.94
N LEU A 364 10.77 14.86 10.09
CA LEU A 364 9.36 15.25 9.97
C LEU A 364 8.37 14.26 10.60
N HIS A 365 8.80 13.03 10.93
CA HIS A 365 7.94 11.98 11.50
C HIS A 365 7.20 12.36 12.80
N ASN A 366 7.73 13.29 13.60
CA ASN A 366 7.08 13.85 14.81
C ASN A 366 6.59 15.31 14.61
N CYS A 367 6.52 15.75 13.36
CA CYS A 367 6.01 17.07 12.95
C CYS A 367 4.74 16.94 12.11
N VAL A 368 4.69 16.00 11.17
CA VAL A 368 3.54 15.83 10.26
C VAL A 368 2.34 15.23 10.98
N ASN A 369 1.16 15.76 10.70
CA ASN A 369 -0.11 15.11 11.04
C ASN A 369 -0.53 14.19 9.90
N ILE A 370 -0.53 12.88 10.13
CA ILE A 370 -0.94 11.90 9.13
C ILE A 370 -2.30 11.31 9.50
N ILE A 371 -3.21 11.30 8.55
CA ILE A 371 -4.48 10.59 8.64
C ILE A 371 -4.43 9.45 7.63
N LEU A 372 -4.24 8.23 8.14
CA LEU A 372 -4.34 7.00 7.37
C LEU A 372 -5.80 6.52 7.41
N LEU A 373 -6.43 6.37 6.26
CA LEU A 373 -7.85 6.06 6.15
C LEU A 373 -8.17 5.19 4.93
N ALA A 374 -9.44 4.83 4.81
CA ALA A 374 -10.03 4.19 3.65
C ALA A 374 -11.40 4.82 3.41
N ASP A 375 -11.91 4.62 2.21
CA ASP A 375 -13.21 5.06 1.74
C ASP A 375 -14.34 4.10 2.07
N HIS A 376 -14.08 2.79 1.97
CA HIS A 376 -15.01 1.73 2.35
C HIS A 376 -14.30 0.43 2.74
N GLY A 377 -15.07 -0.56 3.18
CA GLY A 377 -14.60 -1.94 3.36
C GLY A 377 -14.80 -2.79 2.10
N MET A 378 -14.75 -4.11 2.28
CA MET A 378 -14.93 -5.12 1.23
C MET A 378 -15.72 -6.30 1.78
N ASP A 379 -16.54 -6.95 0.95
CA ASP A 379 -17.31 -8.14 1.33
C ASP A 379 -17.33 -9.18 0.20
N GLN A 380 -17.59 -10.44 0.55
CA GLN A 380 -17.62 -11.58 -0.37
C GLN A 380 -18.96 -11.67 -1.08
N THR A 381 -18.94 -11.57 -2.40
CA THR A 381 -20.11 -11.88 -3.25
C THR A 381 -20.22 -13.40 -3.48
N SER A 382 -21.43 -13.87 -3.80
CA SER A 382 -21.68 -15.26 -4.22
C SER A 382 -22.75 -15.29 -5.29
N CYS A 383 -22.58 -16.09 -6.36
CA CYS A 383 -23.61 -16.27 -7.39
C CYS A 383 -24.91 -16.87 -6.83
N GLY A 384 -24.86 -17.54 -5.67
CA GLY A 384 -26.04 -18.02 -4.94
C GLY A 384 -26.72 -16.96 -4.07
N LYS A 385 -26.18 -15.74 -4.00
CA LYS A 385 -26.74 -14.59 -3.29
C LYS A 385 -26.90 -13.41 -4.26
N VAL A 386 -27.57 -13.67 -5.38
CA VAL A 386 -27.87 -12.67 -6.41
C VAL A 386 -29.36 -12.70 -6.68
N GLU A 387 -29.97 -11.52 -6.67
CA GLU A 387 -31.36 -11.31 -7.07
C GLU A 387 -31.40 -10.85 -8.52
N TYR A 388 -32.28 -11.45 -9.34
CA TYR A 388 -32.44 -11.08 -10.74
C TYR A 388 -33.79 -10.42 -10.95
N MET A 389 -33.82 -9.25 -11.59
CA MET A 389 -35.08 -8.53 -11.84
C MET A 389 -36.04 -9.33 -12.75
N THR A 390 -35.52 -10.25 -13.57
CA THR A 390 -36.32 -11.15 -14.43
C THR A 390 -37.21 -12.11 -13.64
N ASP A 391 -36.90 -12.36 -12.36
CA ASP A 391 -37.72 -13.21 -11.49
C ASP A 391 -38.99 -12.49 -11.02
N TYR A 392 -38.97 -11.16 -11.07
CA TYR A 392 -40.04 -10.28 -10.57
C TYR A 392 -40.83 -9.61 -11.69
N PHE A 393 -40.22 -9.44 -12.86
CA PHE A 393 -40.82 -8.76 -14.00
C PHE A 393 -40.77 -9.63 -15.26
N PRO A 394 -41.89 -9.82 -15.97
CA PRO A 394 -41.89 -10.59 -17.22
C PRO A 394 -41.08 -9.91 -18.35
N GLN A 395 -40.88 -8.58 -18.25
CA GLN A 395 -40.06 -7.80 -19.17
C GLN A 395 -39.36 -6.66 -18.42
N ILE A 396 -38.08 -6.44 -18.72
CA ILE A 396 -37.25 -5.37 -18.13
C ILE A 396 -37.19 -4.16 -19.07
N ASN A 397 -38.14 -3.24 -18.90
CA ASN A 397 -38.23 -2.01 -19.69
C ASN A 397 -37.51 -0.81 -19.05
N PHE A 398 -36.81 -0.99 -17.94
CA PHE A 398 -36.05 0.03 -17.23
C PHE A 398 -34.53 -0.20 -17.31
N TYR A 399 -33.75 0.84 -17.05
CA TYR A 399 -32.31 0.75 -16.83
C TYR A 399 -32.03 0.56 -15.34
N MET A 400 -31.09 -0.31 -15.01
CA MET A 400 -30.68 -0.57 -13.63
C MET A 400 -29.17 -0.32 -13.50
N TYR A 401 -28.80 0.52 -12.53
CA TYR A 401 -27.46 0.49 -11.97
C TYR A 401 -27.41 -0.73 -11.05
N GLU A 402 -26.64 -1.74 -11.42
CA GLU A 402 -26.57 -3.02 -10.72
C GLU A 402 -25.59 -2.98 -9.53
N GLY A 403 -25.58 -4.06 -8.74
CA GLY A 403 -24.69 -4.25 -7.60
C GLY A 403 -25.38 -4.07 -6.25
N PRO A 404 -24.62 -3.86 -5.17
CA PRO A 404 -25.14 -3.85 -3.80
C PRO A 404 -25.90 -2.59 -3.40
N ALA A 405 -25.82 -1.52 -4.20
CA ALA A 405 -26.56 -0.27 -4.00
C ALA A 405 -27.33 0.10 -5.28
N PRO A 406 -28.25 -0.76 -5.73
CA PRO A 406 -28.83 -0.64 -7.05
C PRO A 406 -29.81 0.53 -7.13
N ARG A 407 -29.98 1.06 -8.34
CA ARG A 407 -30.94 2.13 -8.65
C ARG A 407 -31.61 1.83 -9.98
N ILE A 408 -32.90 2.09 -10.08
CA ILE A 408 -33.69 1.89 -11.30
C ILE A 408 -34.12 3.26 -11.84
N ARG A 409 -34.03 3.44 -13.15
CA ARG A 409 -34.60 4.58 -13.88
C ARG A 409 -35.16 4.12 -15.22
N THR A 410 -35.94 4.98 -15.89
CA THR A 410 -36.33 4.74 -17.29
C THR A 410 -35.12 4.52 -18.21
N ARG A 411 -35.31 3.73 -19.28
CA ARG A 411 -34.36 3.65 -20.39
C ARG A 411 -34.40 4.89 -21.28
N ASN A 412 -35.57 5.50 -21.44
CA ASN A 412 -35.81 6.63 -22.33
C ASN A 412 -35.50 7.95 -21.60
N ILE A 413 -34.27 8.42 -21.75
CA ILE A 413 -33.74 9.62 -21.07
C ILE A 413 -33.36 10.70 -22.09
N PRO A 414 -33.63 11.99 -21.79
CA PRO A 414 -34.23 12.54 -20.57
C PRO A 414 -35.77 12.47 -20.52
N GLU A 415 -36.44 12.10 -21.61
CA GLU A 415 -37.86 12.34 -21.87
C GLU A 415 -38.79 11.77 -20.79
N ASP A 416 -38.57 10.52 -20.39
CA ASP A 416 -39.44 9.84 -19.44
C ASP A 416 -38.89 9.87 -18.01
N PHE A 417 -37.85 10.66 -17.72
CA PHE A 417 -37.13 10.58 -16.45
C PHE A 417 -38.05 10.83 -15.24
N PHE A 418 -38.97 11.81 -15.37
CA PHE A 418 -39.92 12.16 -14.31
C PHE A 418 -41.31 11.51 -14.47
N SER A 419 -41.68 11.07 -15.68
CA SER A 419 -42.97 10.40 -15.93
C SER A 419 -42.91 8.89 -15.68
N PHE A 420 -41.70 8.32 -15.53
CA PHE A 420 -41.49 6.92 -15.19
C PHE A 420 -42.12 6.58 -13.83
N ASN A 421 -43.08 5.64 -13.86
CA ASN A 421 -43.83 5.20 -12.69
C ASN A 421 -42.96 4.35 -11.74
N SER A 422 -42.19 5.03 -10.90
CA SER A 422 -41.25 4.40 -9.97
C SER A 422 -42.00 3.68 -8.83
N GLU A 423 -43.15 4.22 -8.42
CA GLU A 423 -44.02 3.64 -7.39
C GLU A 423 -44.51 2.25 -7.79
N GLU A 424 -44.92 2.03 -9.04
CA GLU A 424 -45.34 0.71 -9.54
C GLU A 424 -44.21 -0.32 -9.49
N ILE A 425 -42.98 0.07 -9.80
CA ILE A 425 -41.80 -0.81 -9.71
C ILE A 425 -41.56 -1.20 -8.24
N VAL A 426 -41.63 -0.24 -7.32
CA VAL A 426 -41.45 -0.48 -5.87
C VAL A 426 -42.56 -1.37 -5.32
N GLU A 427 -43.82 -1.12 -5.70
CA GLU A 427 -44.97 -1.90 -5.24
C GLU A 427 -44.86 -3.37 -5.69
N LYS A 428 -44.53 -3.61 -6.96
CA LYS A 428 -44.34 -4.97 -7.50
C LYS A 428 -43.22 -5.73 -6.78
N LEU A 429 -42.07 -5.08 -6.58
CA LEU A 429 -40.95 -5.70 -5.86
C LEU A 429 -41.31 -6.00 -4.40
N SER A 430 -42.07 -5.12 -3.74
CA SER A 430 -42.45 -5.28 -2.34
C SER A 430 -43.36 -6.48 -2.11
N VAL A 431 -44.36 -6.69 -2.98
CA VAL A 431 -45.34 -7.78 -2.85
C VAL A 431 -44.72 -9.15 -3.16
N SER A 432 -43.84 -9.21 -4.15
CA SER A 432 -43.18 -10.46 -4.56
C SER A 432 -42.24 -11.00 -3.47
N ILE A 433 -41.50 -10.12 -2.78
CA ILE A 433 -40.59 -10.53 -1.70
C ILE A 433 -41.37 -11.08 -0.50
N VAL A 434 -42.51 -10.48 -0.14
CA VAL A 434 -43.35 -10.97 0.96
C VAL A 434 -43.88 -12.37 0.66
N SER A 435 -44.28 -12.65 -0.58
CA SER A 435 -44.79 -13.97 -0.96
C SER A 435 -43.72 -15.07 -0.89
N LEU A 436 -42.45 -14.75 -1.18
CA LEU A 436 -41.32 -15.67 -1.06
C LEU A 436 -40.93 -15.97 0.39
N ILE A 437 -41.09 -15.01 1.30
CA ILE A 437 -40.80 -15.19 2.74
C ILE A 437 -41.82 -16.11 3.43
N TYR A 438 -43.07 -16.15 2.96
CA TYR A 438 -44.13 -16.97 3.55
C TYR A 438 -44.30 -18.37 2.91
N LEU A 439 -43.56 -18.69 1.84
CA LEU A 439 -43.61 -19.98 1.14
C LEU A 439 -42.40 -20.89 1.42
N ASN A 440 -41.43 -20.43 2.21
CA ASN A 440 -40.39 -21.24 2.87
C ASN A 440 -40.62 -21.25 4.38
#